data_AF-A0A377ZW98-F1
#
_entry.id   AF-A0A377ZW98-F1
#
_cell.length_a   1.000
_cell.length_b   1.000
_cell.length_c   1.000
_cell.angle_alpha   90.00
_cell.angle_beta   90.00
_cell.angle_gamma   90.00
#
_symmetry.space_group_name_H-M   'P 1'
#
loop_
_entity.id
_entity.type
_entity.pdbx_description
1 polymer ?
#
loop_
_entity_poly.entity_id
_entity_poly.type
_entity_poly.pdbx_seq_one_letter_code
_entity_poly.pdbx_strand_id
1 'polypeptide(L)'
;MVPPPVALLISLGLASWTLGIRRRMSLKKLGEVTGSAIPSSADVILVAGAGGAFGGVLVASGIGNALAEALETIHLPLMPAAFLLSLVLRASQGSATVAILTTSGLLSQAVVGLEPLQLVLVTLATCFGSLGLSHVNDAGFWVVTRYLGLSCRMDSKPGPS
;
A
#
# COMPACT_ATOMS: atom_id res chain seq x y z
N MET A 1 9.52 16.09 -17.64
CA MET A 1 8.71 15.41 -16.61
C MET A 1 9.47 15.50 -15.30
N VAL A 2 8.88 16.07 -14.24
CA VAL A 2 9.57 16.27 -12.95
C VAL A 2 9.64 14.93 -12.21
N PRO A 3 10.82 14.46 -11.75
CA PRO A 3 10.92 13.20 -11.01
C PRO A 3 10.08 13.21 -9.73
N PRO A 4 9.51 12.06 -9.31
CA PRO A 4 8.64 12.00 -8.12
C PRO A 4 9.24 12.62 -6.85
N PRO A 5 10.52 12.42 -6.51
CA PRO A 5 11.12 13.07 -5.33
C PRO A 5 11.13 14.59 -5.44
N VAL A 6 11.40 15.11 -6.63
CA VAL A 6 11.41 16.56 -6.89
C VAL A 6 10.00 17.12 -6.81
N ALA A 7 9.01 16.41 -7.35
CA ALA A 7 7.60 16.79 -7.24
C ALA A 7 7.15 16.85 -5.77
N LEU A 8 7.49 15.85 -4.97
CA LEU A 8 7.16 15.81 -3.53
C LEU A 8 7.85 16.94 -2.75
N LEU A 9 9.12 17.25 -3.06
CA LEU A 9 9.84 18.38 -2.45
C LEU A 9 9.17 19.73 -2.79
N ILE A 10 8.76 19.92 -4.05
CA ILE A 10 8.03 21.13 -4.47
C ILE A 10 6.69 21.21 -3.74
N SER A 11 5.93 20.12 -3.69
CA SER A 11 4.65 20.06 -2.97
C SER A 11 4.81 20.36 -1.48
N LEU A 12 5.84 19.82 -0.83
CA LEU A 12 6.14 20.09 0.58
C LEU A 12 6.50 21.57 0.81
N GLY A 13 7.30 22.16 -0.08
CA GLY A 13 7.64 23.57 -0.05
C GLY A 13 6.41 24.47 -0.23
N LEU A 14 5.56 24.16 -1.21
CA LEU A 14 4.31 24.86 -1.46
C LEU A 14 3.33 24.71 -0.29
N ALA A 15 3.19 23.52 0.30
CA ALA A 15 2.34 23.30 1.46
C ALA A 15 2.84 24.11 2.68
N SER A 16 4.16 24.09 2.94
CA SER A 16 4.79 24.85 4.02
C SER A 16 4.60 26.36 3.84
N TRP A 17 4.71 26.85 2.60
CA TRP A 17 4.50 28.25 2.27
C TRP A 17 3.03 28.67 2.38
N THR A 18 2.11 27.91 1.79
CA THR A 18 0.67 28.26 1.72
C THR A 18 -0.07 28.05 3.04
N LEU A 19 0.20 26.96 3.76
CA LEU A 19 -0.47 26.62 5.01
C LEU A 19 0.24 27.18 6.24
N GLY A 20 1.56 27.36 6.18
CA GLY A 20 2.35 27.92 7.28
C GLY A 20 2.63 29.41 7.12
N ILE A 21 3.59 29.73 6.26
CA ILE A 21 4.19 31.07 6.16
C ILE A 21 3.15 32.13 5.77
N ARG A 22 2.29 31.85 4.78
CA ARG A 22 1.23 32.76 4.31
C ARG A 22 0.16 33.02 5.37
N ARG A 23 -0.04 32.09 6.32
CA ARG A 23 -0.94 32.25 7.47
C ARG A 23 -0.26 32.91 8.68
N ARG A 24 0.95 33.48 8.50
CA ARG A 24 1.78 34.10 9.54
C ARG A 24 2.15 33.14 10.68
N MET A 25 2.24 31.83 10.42
CA MET A 25 2.81 30.90 11.40
C MET A 25 4.31 31.15 11.53
N SER A 26 4.82 31.17 12.77
CA SER A 26 6.25 31.24 13.01
C SER A 26 6.94 29.95 12.54
N LEU A 27 8.20 30.03 12.12
CA LEU A 27 8.98 28.86 11.71
C LEU A 27 9.06 27.81 12.82
N LYS A 28 9.12 28.25 14.09
CA LYS A 28 9.08 27.35 15.25
C LYS A 28 7.77 26.56 15.30
N LYS A 29 6.62 27.23 15.12
CA LYS A 29 5.31 26.57 15.11
C LYS A 29 5.15 25.63 13.92
N LEU A 30 5.66 26.01 12.76
CA LEU A 30 5.65 25.15 11.57
C LEU A 30 6.47 23.87 11.83
N GLY A 31 7.66 23.99 12.41
CA GLY A 31 8.49 22.85 12.81
C GLY A 31 7.81 21.94 13.84
N GLU A 32 7.13 22.52 14.84
CA GLU A 32 6.34 21.76 15.81
C GLU A 32 5.20 20.97 15.14
N VAL A 33 4.45 21.60 14.23
CA VAL A 33 3.34 20.94 13.53
C VAL A 33 3.84 19.81 12.64
N THR A 34 4.86 20.07 11.82
CA THR A 34 5.47 19.03 10.97
C THR A 34 6.06 17.90 11.82
N GLY A 35 6.75 18.22 12.90
CA GLY A 35 7.31 17.23 13.83
C GLY A 35 6.24 16.38 14.51
N SER A 36 5.10 16.98 14.88
CA SER A 36 3.98 16.27 15.48
C SER A 36 3.28 15.27 14.54
N ALA A 37 3.43 15.45 13.22
CA ALA A 37 2.89 14.54 12.21
C ALA A 37 3.80 13.32 11.92
N ILE A 38 5.07 13.36 12.36
CA ILE A 38 6.01 12.25 12.14
C ILE A 38 5.55 10.98 12.88
N PRO A 39 5.23 11.02 14.19
CA PRO A 39 4.78 9.83 14.90
C PRO A 39 3.50 9.24 14.32
N SER A 40 2.54 10.07 13.88
CA SER A 40 1.28 9.58 13.29
C SER A 40 1.46 8.93 11.92
N SER A 41 2.56 9.22 11.22
CA SER A 41 2.86 8.67 9.89
C SER A 41 3.94 7.57 9.93
N ALA A 42 4.54 7.32 11.09
CA ALA A 42 5.72 6.46 11.24
C ALA A 42 5.47 5.03 10.77
N ASP A 43 4.32 4.44 11.12
CA ASP A 43 3.99 3.06 10.72
C ASP A 43 3.88 2.92 9.21
N VAL A 44 3.23 3.89 8.54
CA VAL A 44 3.09 3.88 7.08
C VAL A 44 4.44 4.03 6.40
N ILE A 45 5.31 4.90 6.91
CA ILE A 45 6.67 5.10 6.40
C ILE A 45 7.51 3.83 6.58
N LEU A 46 7.43 3.20 7.75
CA LEU A 46 8.16 1.97 8.07
C LEU A 46 7.72 0.83 7.14
N VAL A 47 6.41 0.64 6.98
CA VAL A 47 5.84 -0.37 6.09
C VAL A 47 6.23 -0.12 4.63
N ALA A 48 6.17 1.13 4.17
CA ALA A 48 6.57 1.48 2.82
C ALA A 48 8.07 1.23 2.59
N GLY A 49 8.92 1.61 3.53
CA GLY A 49 10.36 1.36 3.48
C GLY A 49 10.71 -0.12 3.48
N ALA A 50 10.09 -0.90 4.37
CA ALA A 50 10.26 -2.34 4.44
C ALA A 50 9.77 -3.04 3.16
N GLY A 51 8.62 -2.63 2.62
CA GLY A 51 8.10 -3.15 1.36
C GLY A 51 9.01 -2.83 0.17
N GLY A 52 9.60 -1.62 0.13
CA GLY A 52 10.58 -1.25 -0.90
C GLY A 52 11.86 -2.09 -0.84
N ALA A 53 12.43 -2.27 0.36
CA ALA A 53 13.60 -3.12 0.56
C ALA A 53 13.30 -4.59 0.20
N PHE A 54 12.14 -5.10 0.61
CA PHE A 54 11.70 -6.45 0.28
C PHE A 54 11.49 -6.61 -1.23
N GLY A 55 10.90 -5.62 -1.91
CA GLY A 55 10.80 -5.58 -3.37
C GLY A 55 12.16 -5.69 -4.05
N GLY A 56 13.17 -4.99 -3.53
CA GLY A 56 14.56 -5.12 -4.00
C GLY A 56 15.13 -6.53 -3.86
N VAL A 57 14.85 -7.20 -2.74
CA VAL A 57 15.24 -8.60 -2.52
C VAL A 57 14.51 -9.54 -3.50
N LEU A 58 13.22 -9.32 -3.76
CA LEU A 58 12.46 -10.12 -4.73
C LEU A 58 13.06 -10.01 -6.14
N VAL A 59 13.44 -8.79 -6.56
CA VAL A 59 14.14 -8.58 -7.84
C VAL A 59 15.48 -9.30 -7.86
N ALA A 60 16.28 -9.16 -6.80
CA ALA A 60 17.60 -9.80 -6.72
C ALA A 60 17.52 -11.33 -6.66
N SER A 61 16.46 -11.89 -6.09
CA SER A 61 16.25 -13.35 -5.98
C SER A 61 15.86 -14.02 -7.29
N GLY A 62 15.43 -13.26 -8.31
CA GLY A 62 14.95 -13.80 -9.58
C GLY A 62 13.54 -14.41 -9.52
N ILE A 63 12.87 -14.40 -8.35
CA ILE A 63 11.53 -14.99 -8.21
C ILE A 63 10.47 -14.29 -9.06
N GLY A 64 10.66 -12.99 -9.36
CA GLY A 64 9.79 -12.24 -10.27
C GLY A 64 9.82 -12.77 -11.70
N ASN A 65 10.98 -13.23 -12.19
CA ASN A 65 11.11 -13.82 -13.52
C ASN A 65 10.42 -15.18 -13.59
N ALA A 66 10.64 -16.04 -12.58
CA ALA A 66 9.95 -17.32 -12.49
C ALA A 66 8.42 -17.17 -12.43
N LEU A 67 7.93 -16.14 -11.74
CA LEU A 67 6.51 -15.82 -11.71
C LEU A 67 6.01 -15.33 -13.08
N ALA A 68 6.76 -14.47 -13.76
CA ALA A 68 6.41 -14.00 -15.11
C ALA A 68 6.31 -15.16 -16.10
N GLU A 69 7.30 -16.06 -16.12
CA GLU A 69 7.28 -17.27 -16.94
C GLU A 69 6.09 -18.18 -16.60
N ALA A 70 5.79 -18.37 -15.31
CA ALA A 70 4.63 -19.15 -14.89
C ALA A 70 3.32 -18.54 -15.40
N LEU A 71 3.16 -17.21 -15.33
CA LEU A 71 1.99 -16.51 -15.86
C LEU A 71 1.86 -16.64 -17.38
N GLU A 72 2.97 -16.61 -18.11
CA GLU A 72 3.02 -16.83 -19.55
C GLU A 72 2.60 -18.26 -19.92
N THR A 73 3.06 -19.29 -19.18
CA THR A 73 2.70 -20.69 -19.46
C THR A 73 1.18 -20.94 -19.36
N ILE A 74 0.51 -20.30 -18.40
CA ILE A 74 -0.95 -20.39 -18.23
C ILE A 74 -1.73 -19.42 -19.13
N HIS A 75 -1.05 -18.66 -20.00
CA HIS A 75 -1.62 -17.63 -20.88
C HIS A 75 -2.48 -16.60 -20.13
N LEU A 76 -2.15 -16.32 -18.86
CA LEU A 76 -2.92 -15.39 -18.05
C LEU A 76 -2.44 -13.96 -18.35
N PRO A 77 -3.32 -13.06 -18.81
CA PRO A 77 -2.91 -11.68 -19.05
C PRO A 77 -2.45 -11.01 -17.76
N LEU A 78 -1.44 -10.13 -17.88
CA LEU A 78 -0.77 -9.52 -16.73
C LEU A 78 -1.71 -8.71 -15.82
N MET A 79 -2.75 -8.10 -16.38
CA MET A 79 -3.68 -7.24 -15.64
C MET A 79 -4.57 -8.05 -14.65
N PRO A 80 -5.26 -9.14 -15.07
CA PRO A 80 -5.87 -10.11 -14.15
C PRO A 80 -4.88 -10.73 -13.16
N ALA A 81 -3.67 -11.07 -13.61
CA ALA A 81 -2.64 -11.64 -12.74
C ALA A 81 -2.27 -10.68 -11.59
N ALA A 82 -2.08 -9.40 -11.90
CA ALA A 82 -1.79 -8.36 -10.92
C ALA A 82 -2.93 -8.17 -9.91
N PHE A 83 -4.19 -8.18 -10.37
CA PHE A 83 -5.35 -8.12 -9.50
C PHE A 83 -5.41 -9.32 -8.54
N LEU A 84 -5.30 -10.55 -9.07
CA LEU A 84 -5.41 -11.77 -8.27
C LEU A 84 -4.26 -11.91 -7.28
N LEU A 85 -3.03 -11.60 -7.71
CA LEU A 85 -1.86 -11.65 -6.83
C LEU A 85 -2.00 -10.66 -5.68
N SER A 86 -2.43 -9.42 -5.97
CA SER A 86 -2.68 -8.43 -4.94
C SER A 86 -3.81 -8.84 -4.00
N LEU A 87 -4.88 -9.43 -4.53
CA LEU A 87 -6.03 -9.92 -3.76
C LEU A 87 -5.64 -11.05 -2.79
N VAL A 88 -4.86 -12.03 -3.25
CA VAL A 88 -4.39 -13.15 -2.42
C VAL A 88 -3.42 -12.66 -1.35
N LEU A 89 -2.49 -11.78 -1.73
CA LEU A 89 -1.55 -11.18 -0.77
C LEU A 89 -2.30 -10.34 0.26
N ARG A 90 -3.32 -9.58 -0.14
CA ARG A 90 -4.20 -8.83 0.77
C ARG A 90 -4.93 -9.75 1.75
N ALA A 91 -5.51 -10.85 1.26
CA ALA A 91 -6.19 -11.81 2.13
C ALA A 91 -5.23 -12.40 3.18
N SER A 92 -4.00 -12.73 2.78
CA SER A 92 -2.98 -13.32 3.66
C SER A 92 -2.31 -12.34 4.62
N GLN A 93 -2.14 -11.07 4.23
CA GLN A 93 -1.34 -10.08 4.98
C GLN A 93 -2.18 -8.98 5.65
N GLY A 94 -3.43 -8.78 5.24
CA GLY A 94 -4.36 -7.90 5.94
C GLY A 94 -4.10 -6.40 5.75
N SER A 95 -3.05 -6.00 5.03
CA SER A 95 -2.70 -4.60 4.71
C SER A 95 -2.65 -4.35 3.21
N ALA A 96 -3.41 -3.35 2.73
CA ALA A 96 -3.51 -3.03 1.32
C ALA A 96 -2.17 -2.49 0.80
N THR A 97 -1.51 -1.65 1.60
CA THR A 97 -0.19 -1.11 1.26
C THR A 97 0.87 -2.21 1.13
N VAL A 98 0.89 -3.17 2.06
CA VAL A 98 1.86 -4.29 1.99
C VAL A 98 1.58 -5.17 0.77
N ALA A 99 0.32 -5.47 0.50
CA ALA A 99 -0.09 -6.27 -0.65
C ALA A 99 0.29 -5.61 -1.98
N ILE A 100 0.03 -4.30 -2.12
CA ILE A 100 0.42 -3.52 -3.32
C ILE A 100 1.94 -3.54 -3.48
N LEU A 101 2.70 -3.16 -2.46
CA LEU A 101 4.17 -3.08 -2.54
C LEU A 101 4.81 -4.43 -2.90
N THR A 102 4.32 -5.50 -2.30
CA THR A 102 4.79 -6.86 -2.58
C THR A 102 4.47 -7.27 -4.02
N THR A 103 3.23 -7.02 -4.47
CA THR A 103 2.79 -7.33 -5.85
C THR A 103 3.60 -6.54 -6.88
N SER A 104 3.82 -5.25 -6.63
CA SER A 104 4.64 -4.39 -7.49
C SER A 104 6.09 -4.86 -7.54
N GLY A 105 6.65 -5.33 -6.43
CA GLY A 105 8.00 -5.94 -6.40
C GLY A 105 8.07 -7.20 -7.25
N LEU A 106 7.11 -8.12 -7.10
CA LEU A 106 7.04 -9.37 -7.85
C LEU A 106 6.87 -9.15 -9.36
N LEU A 107 6.03 -8.19 -9.76
CA LEU A 107 5.73 -7.92 -11.16
C LEU A 107 6.68 -6.90 -11.80
N SER A 108 7.66 -6.39 -11.07
CA SER A 108 8.57 -5.33 -11.54
C SER A 108 9.27 -5.67 -12.87
N GLN A 109 9.63 -6.93 -13.08
CA GLN A 109 10.24 -7.41 -14.33
C GLN A 109 9.19 -7.70 -15.41
N ALA A 110 8.01 -8.18 -15.02
CA ALA A 110 6.91 -8.49 -15.94
C ALA A 110 6.27 -7.26 -16.59
N VAL A 111 6.45 -6.06 -16.01
CA VAL A 111 5.95 -4.80 -16.55
C VAL A 111 6.96 -4.05 -17.43
N VAL A 112 8.19 -4.56 -17.57
CA VAL A 112 9.23 -3.93 -18.40
C VAL A 112 8.83 -4.02 -19.87
N GLY A 113 8.82 -2.86 -20.56
CA GLY A 113 8.46 -2.77 -21.98
C GLY A 113 6.97 -2.53 -22.26
N LEU A 114 6.13 -2.42 -21.21
CA LEU A 114 4.74 -2.01 -21.38
C LEU A 114 4.62 -0.53 -21.79
N GLU A 115 3.59 -0.25 -22.59
CA GLU A 115 3.15 1.12 -22.87
C GLU A 115 2.72 1.82 -21.58
N PRO A 116 2.89 3.15 -21.45
CA PRO A 116 2.51 3.90 -20.25
C PRO A 116 1.06 3.67 -19.82
N LEU A 117 0.13 3.55 -20.77
CA LEU A 117 -1.27 3.26 -20.50
C LEU A 117 -1.47 1.87 -19.90
N GLN A 118 -0.76 0.85 -20.42
CA GLN A 118 -0.82 -0.51 -19.90
C GLN A 118 -0.28 -0.59 -18.47
N LEU A 119 0.83 0.12 -18.20
CA LEU A 119 1.39 0.20 -16.85
C LEU A 119 0.40 0.82 -15.85
N VAL A 120 -0.32 1.88 -16.25
CA VAL A 120 -1.36 2.49 -15.43
C VAL A 120 -2.50 1.50 -15.16
N LEU A 121 -2.95 0.76 -16.18
CA LEU A 121 -4.01 -0.25 -16.03
C LEU A 121 -3.61 -1.40 -15.11
N VAL A 122 -2.38 -1.90 -15.22
CA VAL A 122 -1.82 -2.94 -14.32
C VAL A 122 -1.71 -2.42 -12.89
N THR A 123 -1.27 -1.17 -12.72
CA THR A 123 -1.20 -0.52 -11.40
C THR A 123 -2.59 -0.37 -10.79
N LEU A 124 -3.58 0.09 -11.58
CA LEU A 124 -4.97 0.18 -11.12
C LEU A 124 -5.52 -1.19 -10.74
N ALA A 125 -5.29 -2.22 -11.56
CA ALA A 125 -5.72 -3.58 -11.26
C ALA A 125 -5.10 -4.10 -9.95
N THR A 126 -3.82 -3.81 -9.71
CA THR A 126 -3.14 -4.11 -8.43
C THR A 126 -3.83 -3.38 -7.27
N CYS A 127 -4.10 -2.07 -7.42
CA CYS A 127 -4.79 -1.29 -6.41
C CYS A 127 -6.19 -1.85 -6.10
N PHE A 128 -6.99 -2.17 -7.12
CA PHE A 128 -8.32 -2.76 -6.95
C PHE A 128 -8.26 -4.14 -6.29
N GLY A 129 -7.27 -4.98 -6.62
CA GLY A 129 -7.07 -6.28 -5.98
C GLY A 129 -6.83 -6.15 -4.48
N SER A 130 -6.04 -5.15 -4.07
CA SER A 130 -5.75 -4.90 -2.66
C SER A 130 -6.95 -4.43 -1.82
N LEU A 131 -8.07 -4.07 -2.45
CA LEU A 131 -9.30 -3.64 -1.79
C LEU A 131 -10.28 -4.80 -1.53
N GLY A 132 -10.08 -5.95 -2.16
CA GLY A 132 -10.97 -7.11 -2.01
C GLY A 132 -10.63 -7.98 -0.79
N LEU A 133 -11.58 -8.86 -0.42
CA LEU A 133 -11.44 -9.87 0.63
C LEU A 133 -10.99 -9.30 2.00
N SER A 134 -11.77 -8.37 2.57
CA SER A 134 -11.63 -7.93 3.96
C SER A 134 -11.99 -9.05 4.94
N HIS A 135 -11.03 -9.93 5.19
CA HIS A 135 -11.11 -11.03 6.15
C HIS A 135 -10.84 -10.54 7.59
N VAL A 136 -10.87 -11.43 8.59
CA VAL A 136 -10.48 -11.11 9.99
C VAL A 136 -9.04 -10.59 10.13
N ASN A 137 -8.24 -10.70 9.08
CA ASN A 137 -6.88 -10.18 9.03
C ASN A 137 -6.84 -8.67 8.66
N ASP A 138 -7.96 -8.08 8.22
CA ASP A 138 -8.05 -6.69 7.78
C ASP A 138 -8.52 -5.75 8.90
N ALA A 139 -7.82 -4.63 9.09
CA ALA A 139 -8.25 -3.57 10.01
C ALA A 139 -9.64 -3.02 9.66
N GLY A 140 -10.01 -2.98 8.38
CA GLY A 140 -11.33 -2.53 7.92
C GLY A 140 -12.47 -3.42 8.43
N PHE A 141 -12.26 -4.74 8.48
CA PHE A 141 -13.22 -5.68 9.05
C PHE A 141 -13.49 -5.40 10.53
N TRP A 142 -12.43 -5.11 11.30
CA TRP A 142 -12.54 -4.81 12.73
C TRP A 142 -13.16 -3.44 13.01
N VAL A 143 -12.94 -2.46 12.14
CA VAL A 143 -13.60 -1.16 12.22
C VAL A 143 -15.11 -1.33 12.03
N VAL A 144 -15.54 -2.05 10.99
CA VAL A 144 -16.97 -2.28 10.71
C VAL A 144 -17.64 -3.09 11.81
N THR A 145 -17.00 -4.16 12.29
CA THR A 145 -17.56 -4.98 13.38
C THR A 145 -17.68 -4.19 14.70
N ARG A 146 -16.70 -3.33 15.03
CA ARG A 146 -16.79 -2.43 16.19
C ARG A 146 -17.88 -1.35 16.03
N TYR A 147 -18.05 -0.78 14.85
CA TYR A 147 -19.10 0.22 14.59
C TYR A 147 -20.50 -0.38 14.62
N LEU A 148 -20.67 -1.64 14.19
CA LEU A 148 -21.94 -2.35 14.17
C LEU A 148 -22.23 -3.12 15.47
N GLY A 149 -21.32 -3.09 16.46
CA GLY A 149 -21.46 -3.85 17.70
C GLY A 149 -21.40 -5.37 17.52
N LEU A 150 -20.89 -5.83 16.38
CA LEU A 150 -20.76 -7.26 16.05
C LEU A 150 -19.48 -7.80 16.70
N SER A 151 -19.63 -8.61 17.74
CA SER A 151 -18.51 -9.33 18.34
C SER A 151 -18.29 -10.65 17.59
N CYS A 152 -17.10 -10.87 17.03
CA CYS A 152 -16.71 -12.19 16.50
C CYS A 152 -16.36 -13.20 17.60
N ARG A 153 -16.89 -13.00 18.81
CA ARG A 153 -16.66 -13.86 19.96
C ARG A 153 -17.90 -14.70 20.20
N MET A 154 -17.74 -16.02 20.00
CA MET A 154 -18.40 -17.02 20.85
C MET A 154 -17.93 -16.77 22.29
N ASP A 155 -18.44 -15.72 22.92
CA ASP A 155 -18.26 -15.44 24.34
C ASP A 155 -19.37 -16.18 25.07
N SER A 156 -19.23 -17.52 25.19
CA SER A 156 -19.97 -18.24 26.22
C SER A 156 -19.33 -17.93 27.57
N LYS A 157 -19.56 -16.72 28.08
CA LYS A 157 -19.50 -16.50 29.53
C LYS A 157 -20.88 -16.88 30.08
N PRO A 158 -21.00 -17.93 30.91
CA PRO A 158 -22.23 -18.12 31.66
C PRO A 158 -22.38 -16.93 32.61
N GLY A 159 -23.58 -16.32 32.62
CA GLY A 159 -23.90 -15.22 33.51
C GLY A 159 -23.75 -15.62 34.99
N PRO A 160 -23.47 -14.66 35.89
CA PRO A 160 -23.39 -14.96 37.31
C PRO A 160 -24.77 -15.34 37.84
N SER A 161 -24.89 -16.54 38.39
CA SER A 161 -25.99 -17.00 39.25
C SER A 161 -25.88 -16.40 40.64
#